data_AF-A0A7D9EIW4-F1
#
_entry.id   AF-A0A7D9EIW4-F1
#
_cell.length_a   1.000
_cell.length_b   1.000
_cell.length_c   1.000
_cell.angle_alpha   90.00
_cell.angle_beta   90.00
_cell.angle_gamma   90.00
#
_symmetry.space_group_name_H-M   'P 1'
#
loop_
_entity.id
_entity.type
_entity.pdbx_description
1 polymer ?
#
loop_
_entity_poly.entity_id
_entity_poly.type
_entity_poly.pdbx_seq_one_letter_code
_entity_poly.pdbx_strand_id
1 'polypeptide(L)'
;MKKFNEQQFLQDLGTQTWEHVYFFADNPDTMWEIWKQLFLQVLDKHAPIQNKKTKSKKNPWITSHIKKLIIARDNLKRKASITKLETDWDNYKKARNETNNLLRQTKKEYYSNKIATEKQDPKAAWKTINTLLGKQNQRTKVNELNLSGIKLTSPDEISEGFNTFFSNIGPNLAEEISTPECHSKDFLDKTNSELLHSSQLLLVMFVFYYVNCLVAKLLA
;
A
#
# COMPACT_ATOMS: atom_id res chain seq x y z
N MET A 1 13.43 3.37 30.23
CA MET A 1 13.95 4.75 30.29
C MET A 1 15.43 4.69 30.67
N LYS A 2 16.38 4.75 29.72
CA LYS A 2 17.81 4.45 30.00
C LYS A 2 18.58 5.55 30.74
N LYS A 3 17.94 6.69 31.03
CA LYS A 3 18.57 7.86 31.67
C LYS A 3 17.75 8.40 32.87
N PHE A 4 16.78 7.63 33.36
CA PHE A 4 16.00 8.06 34.52
C PHE A 4 16.83 7.85 35.79
N ASN A 5 17.03 8.91 36.58
CA ASN A 5 17.72 8.84 37.85
C ASN A 5 16.69 8.82 38.98
N GLU A 6 16.45 7.63 39.52
CA GLU A 6 15.44 7.41 40.55
C GLU A 6 15.73 8.18 41.85
N GLN A 7 16.99 8.20 42.28
CA GLN A 7 17.40 8.87 43.52
C GLN A 7 17.14 10.38 43.44
N GLN A 8 17.45 10.98 42.30
CA GLN A 8 17.25 12.42 42.09
C GLN A 8 15.77 12.76 41.90
N PHE A 9 14.99 11.89 41.28
CA PHE A 9 13.53 12.03 41.19
C PHE A 9 12.89 12.02 42.57
N LEU A 10 13.25 11.07 43.44
CA LEU A 10 12.73 10.99 44.80
C LEU A 10 13.14 12.19 45.66
N GLN A 11 14.37 12.69 45.50
CA GLN A 11 14.82 13.92 46.17
C GLN A 11 14.01 15.15 45.72
N ASP A 12 13.82 15.33 44.42
CA ASP A 12 13.04 16.46 43.89
C ASP A 12 11.55 16.37 44.25
N LEU A 13 11.03 15.15 44.42
CA LEU A 13 9.67 14.90 44.88
C LEU A 13 9.52 15.20 46.38
N GLY A 14 10.54 14.88 47.19
CA GLY A 14 10.58 15.20 48.61
C GLY A 14 10.77 16.69 48.93
N THR A 15 11.33 17.47 47.99
CA THR A 15 11.53 18.93 48.16
C THR A 15 10.33 19.77 47.71
N GLN A 16 9.28 19.17 47.14
CA GLN A 16 8.07 19.90 46.78
C GLN A 16 7.32 20.37 48.03
N THR A 17 6.70 21.55 47.94
CA THR A 17 5.90 22.14 49.02
C THR A 17 4.50 21.53 49.04
N TRP A 18 4.41 20.25 49.43
CA TRP A 18 3.14 19.53 49.54
C TRP A 18 2.18 20.16 50.55
N GLU A 19 2.70 20.93 51.51
CA GLU A 19 1.93 21.72 52.47
C GLU A 19 0.92 22.66 51.78
N HIS A 20 1.26 23.18 50.59
CA HIS A 20 0.37 24.04 49.82
C HIS A 20 -0.92 23.34 49.35
N VAL A 21 -0.90 22.02 49.24
CA VAL A 21 -2.07 21.21 48.88
C VAL A 21 -3.11 21.25 50.02
N TYR A 22 -2.65 21.25 51.27
CA TYR A 22 -3.52 21.23 52.44
C TYR A 22 -4.17 22.58 52.77
N PHE A 23 -3.62 23.70 52.26
CA PHE A 23 -4.23 25.02 52.44
C PHE A 23 -5.57 25.20 51.71
N PHE A 24 -5.88 24.35 50.73
CA PHE A 24 -7.13 24.40 49.96
C PHE A 24 -8.07 23.23 50.28
N ALA A 25 -8.01 22.69 51.50
CA ALA A 25 -8.76 21.52 51.94
C ALA A 25 -10.29 21.62 51.78
N ASP A 26 -10.83 22.85 51.65
CA ASP A 26 -12.26 23.10 51.45
C ASP A 26 -12.76 22.72 50.05
N ASN A 27 -11.86 22.55 49.07
CA ASN A 27 -12.22 22.14 47.71
C ASN A 27 -11.31 20.98 47.22
N PRO A 28 -11.83 19.74 47.24
CA PRO A 28 -11.09 18.56 46.79
C PRO A 28 -10.58 18.64 45.35
N ASP A 29 -11.29 19.33 44.45
CA ASP A 29 -10.88 19.47 43.05
C ASP A 29 -9.66 20.38 42.92
N THR A 30 -9.65 21.49 43.66
CA THR A 30 -8.50 22.41 43.74
C THR A 30 -7.28 21.71 44.34
N MET A 31 -7.50 20.93 45.41
CA MET A 31 -6.45 20.15 46.06
C MET A 31 -5.78 19.17 45.08
N TRP A 32 -6.59 18.44 44.31
CA TRP A 32 -6.11 17.51 43.31
C TRP A 32 -5.30 18.20 42.20
N GLU A 33 -5.77 19.33 41.69
CA GLU A 33 -5.09 20.02 40.59
C GLU A 33 -3.73 20.57 41.00
N ILE A 34 -3.60 21.12 42.22
CA ILE A 34 -2.32 21.60 42.75
C ILE A 34 -1.36 20.42 42.95
N TRP A 35 -1.81 19.32 43.57
CA TRP A 35 -0.99 18.13 43.76
C TRP A 35 -0.48 17.60 42.41
N LYS A 36 -1.39 17.47 41.45
CA LYS A 36 -1.10 16.98 40.09
C LYS A 36 -0.11 17.89 39.39
N GLN A 37 -0.25 19.21 39.50
CA GLN A 37 0.70 20.16 38.92
C GLN A 37 2.10 20.01 39.51
N LEU A 38 2.24 19.96 40.84
CA LEU A 38 3.53 19.78 41.51
C LEU A 38 4.18 18.44 41.11
N PHE A 39 3.39 17.37 41.08
CA PHE A 39 3.86 16.06 40.66
C PHE A 39 4.32 16.05 39.20
N LEU A 40 3.51 16.60 38.29
CA LEU A 40 3.83 16.64 36.86
C LEU A 40 5.05 17.51 36.56
N GLN A 41 5.28 18.60 37.30
CA GLN A 41 6.50 19.42 37.15
C GLN A 41 7.77 18.61 37.43
N VAL A 42 7.77 17.81 38.51
CA VAL A 42 8.90 16.92 38.82
C VAL A 42 9.00 15.80 37.78
N LEU A 43 7.86 15.23 37.38
CA LEU A 43 7.81 14.17 36.37
C LEU A 43 8.37 14.63 35.01
N ASP A 44 7.97 15.81 34.53
CA ASP A 44 8.43 16.35 33.24
C ASP A 44 9.92 16.72 33.26
N LYS A 45 10.46 17.10 34.42
CA LYS A 45 11.90 17.35 34.60
C LYS A 45 12.72 16.07 34.45
N HIS A 46 12.27 14.97 35.04
CA HIS A 46 13.03 13.71 35.14
C HIS A 46 12.70 12.69 34.04
N ALA A 47 11.47 12.71 33.54
CA ALA A 47 10.94 11.80 32.54
C ALA A 47 10.13 12.55 31.47
N PRO A 48 10.74 13.54 30.77
CA PRO A 48 10.03 14.31 29.76
C PRO A 48 9.53 13.42 28.63
N ILE A 49 8.36 13.74 28.10
CA ILE A 49 7.85 13.13 26.87
C ILE A 49 8.78 13.50 25.72
N GLN A 50 9.41 12.48 25.13
CA GLN A 50 10.35 12.68 24.02
C GLN A 50 9.77 12.12 22.73
N ASN A 51 9.67 12.97 21.71
CA ASN A 51 9.38 12.55 20.36
C ASN A 51 10.59 11.84 19.76
N LYS A 52 10.56 10.51 19.77
CA LYS A 52 11.60 9.70 19.16
C LYS A 52 11.17 9.20 17.79
N LYS A 53 11.96 9.51 16.77
CA LYS A 53 11.81 8.85 15.47
C LYS A 53 12.10 7.36 15.64
N THR A 54 11.06 6.54 15.51
CA THR A 54 11.24 5.10 15.38
C THR A 54 11.94 4.85 14.06
N LYS A 55 13.03 4.06 14.10
CA LYS A 55 13.66 3.62 12.85
C LYS A 55 12.63 2.75 12.13
N SER A 56 12.42 3.03 10.84
CA SER A 56 11.58 2.18 9.98
C SER A 56 12.01 0.71 10.07
N LYS A 57 11.12 -0.20 9.66
CA LYS A 57 11.37 -1.64 9.64
C LYS A 57 12.77 -1.92 9.08
N LYS A 58 13.53 -2.77 9.79
CA LYS A 58 14.89 -3.13 9.37
C LYS A 58 14.83 -3.64 7.93
N ASN A 59 15.64 -3.06 7.04
CA ASN A 59 15.80 -3.57 5.69
C ASN A 59 16.43 -4.97 5.79
N PRO A 60 15.68 -6.05 5.45
CA PRO A 60 16.12 -7.42 5.70
C PRO A 60 17.34 -7.81 4.86
N TRP A 61 17.53 -7.15 3.71
CA TRP A 61 18.68 -7.35 2.82
C TRP A 61 19.96 -6.62 3.27
N ILE A 62 19.94 -5.80 4.34
CA ILE A 62 21.15 -5.17 4.89
C ILE A 62 21.76 -6.05 5.97
N THR A 63 22.74 -6.87 5.58
CA THR A 63 23.49 -7.76 6.47
C THR A 63 24.51 -7.00 7.32
N SER A 64 25.07 -7.68 8.33
CA SER A 64 26.18 -7.14 9.14
C SER A 64 27.42 -6.83 8.29
N HIS A 65 27.70 -7.65 7.28
CA HIS A 65 28.80 -7.45 6.34
C HIS A 65 28.63 -6.15 5.54
N ILE A 66 27.46 -5.91 4.94
CA ILE A 66 27.15 -4.67 4.22
C ILE A 66 27.31 -3.45 5.14
N LYS A 67 26.89 -3.55 6.41
CA LYS A 67 27.08 -2.46 7.38
C LYS A 67 28.55 -2.15 7.62
N LYS A 68 29.42 -3.17 7.72
CA LYS A 68 30.87 -2.95 7.86
C LYS A 68 31.44 -2.20 6.66
N LEU A 69 31.02 -2.55 5.44
CA LEU A 69 31.45 -1.86 4.22
C LEU A 69 30.95 -0.41 4.17
N ILE A 70 29.70 -0.16 4.55
CA ILE A 70 29.15 1.20 4.67
C ILE A 70 29.99 2.04 5.65
N ILE A 71 30.31 1.48 6.83
CA ILE A 71 31.14 2.16 7.83
C ILE A 71 32.55 2.44 7.29
N ALA A 72 33.18 1.45 6.65
CA ALA A 72 34.51 1.59 6.06
C ALA A 72 34.54 2.70 4.99
N ARG A 73 33.56 2.69 4.07
CA ARG A 73 33.37 3.75 3.06
C ARG A 73 33.21 5.13 3.71
N ASP A 74 32.39 5.24 4.75
CA ASP A 74 32.13 6.52 5.42
C ASP A 74 33.38 7.03 6.17
N ASN A 75 34.18 6.11 6.72
CA ASN A 75 35.46 6.44 7.32
C ASN A 75 36.47 6.94 6.26
N LEU A 76 36.53 6.30 5.10
CA LEU A 76 37.35 6.76 3.97
C LEU A 76 36.91 8.14 3.47
N LYS A 77 35.59 8.39 3.39
CA LYS A 77 35.05 9.71 3.06
C LYS A 77 35.50 10.77 4.06
N ARG A 78 35.40 10.47 5.36
CA ARG A 78 35.84 11.37 6.42
C ARG A 78 37.34 11.65 6.31
N LYS A 79 38.15 10.60 6.09
CA LYS A 79 39.60 10.73 5.91
C LYS A 79 39.93 11.65 4.73
N ALA A 80 39.38 11.37 3.54
CA ALA A 80 39.61 12.16 2.33
C ALA A 80 39.20 13.64 2.50
N SER A 81 38.11 13.89 3.24
CA SER A 81 37.65 15.25 3.53
C SER A 81 38.61 16.04 4.45
N ILE A 82 39.36 15.33 5.31
CA ILE A 82 40.33 15.93 6.23
C ILE A 82 41.68 16.11 5.52
N THR A 83 42.18 15.05 4.88
CA THR A 83 43.52 15.04 4.26
C THR A 83 43.57 15.81 2.95
N LYS A 84 42.45 15.92 2.22
CA LYS A 84 42.34 16.57 0.91
C LYS A 84 43.30 16.01 -0.16
N LEU A 85 43.83 14.80 0.05
CA LEU A 85 44.70 14.11 -0.91
C LEU A 85 43.88 13.39 -1.97
N GLU A 86 44.30 13.49 -3.23
CA GLU A 86 43.66 12.81 -4.37
C GLU A 86 43.60 11.28 -4.16
N THR A 87 44.65 10.69 -3.59
CA THR A 87 44.75 9.25 -3.32
C THR A 87 43.69 8.76 -2.32
N ASP A 88 43.38 9.56 -1.29
CA ASP A 88 42.32 9.24 -0.34
C ASP A 88 40.93 9.37 -0.97
N TRP A 89 40.75 10.33 -1.89
CA TRP A 89 39.54 10.43 -2.70
C TRP A 89 39.37 9.23 -3.63
N ASP A 90 40.45 8.74 -4.25
CA ASP A 90 40.44 7.52 -5.07
C ASP A 90 40.04 6.28 -4.27
N ASN A 91 40.59 6.13 -3.07
CA ASN A 91 40.23 5.04 -2.16
C ASN A 91 38.75 5.11 -1.76
N TYR A 92 38.23 6.31 -1.47
CA TYR A 92 36.79 6.49 -1.23
C TYR A 92 35.96 6.15 -2.47
N LYS A 93 36.36 6.58 -3.68
CA LYS A 93 35.65 6.28 -4.94
C LYS A 93 35.54 4.77 -5.16
N LYS A 94 36.64 4.01 -4.96
CA LYS A 94 36.66 2.54 -5.04
C LYS A 94 35.69 1.91 -4.03
N ALA A 95 35.83 2.23 -2.74
CA ALA A 95 34.98 1.68 -1.69
C ALA A 95 33.50 2.05 -1.86
N ARG A 96 33.21 3.25 -2.36
CA ARG A 96 31.84 3.70 -2.69
C ARG A 96 31.24 2.82 -3.79
N ASN A 97 31.98 2.57 -4.86
CA ASN A 97 31.50 1.79 -5.99
C ASN A 97 31.26 0.34 -5.60
N GLU A 98 32.22 -0.28 -4.90
CA GLU A 98 32.07 -1.64 -4.35
C GLU A 98 30.85 -1.76 -3.44
N THR A 99 30.72 -0.85 -2.46
CA THR A 99 29.60 -0.86 -1.52
C THR A 99 28.27 -0.68 -2.26
N ASN A 100 28.20 0.23 -3.24
CA ASN A 100 26.97 0.48 -3.99
C ASN A 100 26.59 -0.70 -4.89
N ASN A 101 27.57 -1.34 -5.53
CA ASN A 101 27.35 -2.51 -6.37
C ASN A 101 26.82 -3.67 -5.54
N LEU A 102 27.44 -3.95 -4.39
CA LEU A 102 26.96 -4.98 -3.47
C LEU A 102 25.55 -4.66 -2.95
N LEU A 103 25.28 -3.39 -2.59
CA LEU A 103 23.96 -2.98 -2.13
C LEU A 103 22.87 -3.23 -3.18
N ARG A 104 23.17 -2.91 -4.45
CA ARG A 104 22.26 -3.14 -5.59
C ARG A 104 22.04 -4.64 -5.79
N GLN A 105 23.11 -5.43 -5.79
CA GLN A 105 23.06 -6.87 -5.96
C GLN A 105 22.23 -7.53 -4.86
N THR A 106 22.58 -7.32 -3.58
CA THR A 106 21.88 -7.96 -2.45
C THR A 106 20.41 -7.54 -2.39
N LYS A 107 20.09 -6.28 -2.72
CA LYS A 107 18.69 -5.83 -2.80
C LYS A 107 17.96 -6.58 -3.92
N LYS A 108 18.56 -6.71 -5.11
CA LYS A 108 17.97 -7.42 -6.26
C LYS A 108 17.74 -8.89 -5.91
N GLU A 109 18.75 -9.58 -5.38
CA GLU A 109 18.68 -10.99 -4.99
C GLU A 109 17.59 -11.23 -3.96
N TYR A 110 17.54 -10.41 -2.91
CA TYR A 110 16.52 -10.53 -1.86
C TYR A 110 15.10 -10.49 -2.43
N TYR A 111 14.78 -9.47 -3.24
CA TYR A 111 13.44 -9.34 -3.79
C TYR A 111 13.12 -10.38 -4.87
N SER A 112 14.11 -10.77 -5.68
CA SER A 112 13.96 -11.84 -6.67
C SER A 112 13.63 -13.16 -5.98
N ASN A 113 14.39 -13.50 -4.93
CA ASN A 113 14.15 -14.71 -4.13
C ASN A 113 12.81 -14.65 -3.43
N LYS A 114 12.46 -13.51 -2.83
CA LYS A 114 11.17 -13.34 -2.14
C LYS A 114 9.99 -13.58 -3.07
N ILE A 115 10.00 -12.98 -4.27
CA ILE A 115 8.95 -13.19 -5.28
C ILE A 115 8.94 -14.64 -5.76
N ALA A 116 10.11 -15.27 -5.92
CA ALA A 116 10.21 -16.68 -6.30
C ALA A 116 9.67 -17.64 -5.22
N THR A 117 9.80 -17.30 -3.93
CA THR A 117 9.20 -18.07 -2.82
C THR A 117 7.68 -17.88 -2.75
N GLU A 118 7.18 -16.69 -3.11
CA GLU A 118 5.75 -16.34 -3.14
C GLU A 118 5.02 -16.85 -4.41
N LYS A 119 5.62 -17.76 -5.21
CA LYS A 119 5.04 -18.25 -6.48
C LYS A 119 3.64 -18.84 -6.37
N GLN A 120 3.32 -19.49 -5.24
CA GLN A 120 2.01 -20.09 -5.00
C GLN A 120 0.98 -19.09 -4.47
N ASP A 121 1.39 -17.86 -4.12
CA ASP A 121 0.50 -16.78 -3.67
C ASP A 121 0.72 -15.52 -4.53
N PRO A 122 -0.01 -15.39 -5.65
CA PRO A 122 0.07 -14.22 -6.52
C PRO A 122 -0.24 -12.91 -5.79
N LYS A 123 -1.12 -12.94 -4.77
CA LYS A 123 -1.50 -11.75 -4.01
C LYS A 123 -0.33 -11.26 -3.15
N ALA A 124 0.41 -12.18 -2.51
CA ALA A 124 1.64 -11.83 -1.79
C ALA A 124 2.72 -11.28 -2.72
N ALA A 125 2.95 -11.91 -3.88
CA ALA A 125 3.91 -11.44 -4.87
C ALA A 125 3.57 -10.02 -5.36
N TRP A 126 2.30 -9.76 -5.71
CA TRP A 126 1.83 -8.44 -6.11
C TRP A 126 1.95 -7.41 -4.99
N LYS A 127 1.71 -7.79 -3.73
CA LYS A 127 1.93 -6.92 -2.58
C LYS A 127 3.41 -6.54 -2.44
N THR A 128 4.32 -7.49 -2.64
CA THR A 128 5.77 -7.23 -2.65
C THR A 128 6.16 -6.26 -3.78
N ILE A 129 5.63 -6.45 -5.00
CA ILE A 129 5.87 -5.56 -6.16
C ILE A 129 5.31 -4.16 -5.92
N ASN A 130 4.07 -4.05 -5.45
CA ASN A 130 3.45 -2.75 -5.16
C ASN A 130 4.23 -1.99 -4.08
N THR A 131 4.73 -2.70 -3.06
CA THR A 131 5.62 -2.11 -2.05
C THR A 131 6.91 -1.57 -2.67
N LEU A 132 7.51 -2.27 -3.62
CA LEU A 132 8.72 -1.84 -4.33
C LEU A 132 8.48 -0.61 -5.22
N LEU A 133 7.33 -0.55 -5.88
CA LEU A 133 6.93 0.56 -6.73
C LEU A 133 6.48 1.80 -5.94
N GLY A 134 6.44 1.71 -4.60
CA GLY A 134 5.89 2.78 -3.76
C GLY A 134 4.38 2.97 -3.93
N LYS A 135 3.70 2.01 -4.57
CA LYS A 135 2.24 1.95 -4.68
C LYS A 135 1.68 1.51 -3.34
N GLN A 136 1.60 2.45 -2.40
CA GLN A 136 0.82 2.27 -1.20
C GLN A 136 -0.62 2.59 -1.54
N ASN A 137 -1.53 1.67 -1.21
CA ASN A 137 -2.95 2.00 -1.19
C ASN A 137 -3.14 3.04 -0.10
N GLN A 138 -3.11 4.31 -0.48
CA GLN A 138 -3.66 5.34 0.38
C GLN A 138 -5.13 5.01 0.55
N ARG A 139 -5.61 4.97 1.78
CA ARG A 139 -7.05 4.96 2.00
C ARG A 139 -7.56 6.31 1.52
N THR A 140 -8.01 6.35 0.27
CA THR A 140 -8.68 7.52 -0.28
C THR A 140 -10.06 7.57 0.35
N LYS A 141 -10.29 8.58 1.19
CA LYS A 141 -11.64 8.92 1.62
C LYS A 141 -12.28 9.71 0.47
N VAL A 142 -13.48 9.30 0.06
CA VAL A 142 -14.29 10.12 -0.82
C VAL A 142 -14.73 11.32 0.01
N ASN A 143 -14.25 12.51 -0.34
CA ASN A 143 -14.53 13.74 0.39
C ASN A 143 -15.71 14.51 -0.20
N GLU A 144 -16.03 14.27 -1.47
CA GLU A 144 -17.09 14.94 -2.19
C GLU A 144 -17.64 14.00 -3.27
N LEU A 145 -18.95 14.02 -3.45
CA LEU A 145 -19.65 13.37 -4.56
C LEU A 145 -20.55 14.42 -5.23
N ASN A 146 -20.48 14.54 -6.56
CA ASN A 146 -21.41 15.39 -7.31
C ASN A 146 -22.50 14.52 -7.91
N LEU A 147 -23.73 14.69 -7.45
CA LEU A 147 -24.92 14.05 -8.01
C LEU A 147 -25.84 15.12 -8.58
N SER A 148 -26.01 15.11 -9.90
CA SER A 148 -26.92 16.00 -10.62
C SER A 148 -26.72 17.50 -10.32
N GLY A 149 -25.47 17.92 -10.07
CA GLY A 149 -25.11 19.30 -9.75
C GLY A 149 -25.08 19.62 -8.25
N ILE A 150 -25.51 18.70 -7.39
CA ILE A 150 -25.47 18.84 -5.93
C ILE A 150 -24.17 18.23 -5.40
N LYS A 151 -23.41 19.04 -4.66
CA LYS A 151 -22.16 18.61 -4.00
C LYS A 151 -22.48 18.02 -2.62
N LEU A 152 -22.34 16.71 -2.49
CA LEU A 152 -22.50 15.99 -1.22
C LEU A 152 -21.14 15.87 -0.55
N THR A 153 -21.06 16.22 0.73
CA THR A 153 -19.78 16.29 1.47
C THR A 153 -19.79 15.49 2.76
N SER A 154 -20.96 15.20 3.34
CA SER A 154 -21.04 14.33 4.52
C SER A 154 -20.99 12.85 4.12
N PRO A 155 -20.35 11.97 4.93
CA PRO A 155 -20.25 10.54 4.60
C PRO A 155 -21.60 9.85 4.42
N ASP A 156 -22.60 10.26 5.20
CA ASP A 156 -23.95 9.69 5.15
C ASP A 156 -24.67 10.14 3.87
N GLU A 157 -24.59 11.43 3.51
CA GLU A 157 -25.11 11.94 2.24
C GLU A 157 -24.43 11.27 1.04
N ILE A 158 -23.10 11.13 1.07
CA ILE A 158 -22.36 10.46 -0.02
C ILE A 158 -22.85 9.02 -0.17
N SER A 159 -23.04 8.31 0.94
CA SER A 159 -23.53 6.92 0.94
C SER A 159 -24.95 6.81 0.38
N GLU A 160 -25.85 7.69 0.84
CA GLU A 160 -27.23 7.74 0.35
C GLU A 160 -27.29 8.14 -1.14
N GLY A 161 -26.44 9.08 -1.56
CA GLY A 161 -26.28 9.46 -2.95
C GLY A 161 -25.85 8.29 -3.84
N PHE A 162 -24.85 7.53 -3.40
CA PHE A 162 -24.45 6.30 -4.10
C PHE A 162 -25.58 5.28 -4.18
N ASN A 163 -26.29 5.05 -3.07
CA ASN A 163 -27.41 4.13 -3.00
C ASN A 163 -28.53 4.54 -3.97
N THR A 164 -28.92 5.81 -3.95
CA THR A 164 -29.94 6.38 -4.82
C THR A 164 -29.54 6.27 -6.28
N PHE A 165 -28.29 6.58 -6.63
CA PHE A 165 -27.82 6.48 -8.01
C PHE A 165 -27.87 5.04 -8.53
N PHE A 166 -27.26 4.10 -7.83
CA PHE A 166 -27.16 2.71 -8.29
C PHE A 166 -28.48 1.94 -8.21
N SER A 167 -29.40 2.33 -7.32
CA SER A 167 -30.75 1.75 -7.27
C SER A 167 -31.63 2.22 -8.43
N ASN A 168 -31.45 3.46 -8.89
CA ASN A 168 -32.30 4.07 -9.92
C ASN A 168 -31.71 4.01 -11.33
N ILE A 169 -30.43 3.70 -11.51
CA ILE A 169 -29.81 3.66 -12.84
C ILE A 169 -30.50 2.64 -13.77
N GLY A 170 -30.93 1.49 -13.25
CA GLY A 170 -31.63 0.46 -14.02
C GLY A 170 -32.98 0.95 -14.55
N PRO A 171 -33.91 1.36 -13.67
CA PRO A 171 -35.20 1.94 -14.08
C PRO A 171 -35.05 3.14 -15.02
N ASN A 172 -34.17 4.09 -14.71
CA ASN A 172 -33.98 5.29 -15.52
C ASN A 172 -33.51 4.95 -16.95
N LEU A 173 -32.57 4.00 -17.09
CA LEU A 173 -32.12 3.54 -18.41
C LEU A 173 -33.22 2.78 -19.15
N ALA A 174 -34.03 2.00 -18.45
CA ALA A 174 -35.15 1.28 -19.06
C ALA A 174 -36.22 2.23 -19.61
N GLU A 175 -36.45 3.37 -18.95
CA GLU A 175 -37.36 4.43 -19.43
C GLU A 175 -36.79 5.21 -20.63
N GLU A 176 -35.46 5.41 -20.69
CA GLU A 176 -34.80 6.14 -21.77
C GLU A 176 -34.69 5.30 -23.06
N ILE A 177 -34.68 3.96 -22.93
CA ILE A 177 -34.75 3.06 -24.07
C ILE A 177 -36.17 3.10 -24.64
N SER A 178 -36.33 3.73 -25.81
CA SER A 178 -37.58 3.64 -26.57
C SER A 178 -37.91 2.16 -26.81
N THR A 179 -39.13 1.74 -26.48
CA THR A 179 -39.60 0.39 -26.81
C THR A 179 -39.47 0.20 -28.31
N PRO A 180 -38.60 -0.71 -28.80
CA PRO A 180 -38.55 -0.96 -30.23
C PRO A 180 -39.92 -1.48 -30.67
N GLU A 181 -40.44 -0.95 -31.78
CA GLU A 181 -41.64 -1.46 -32.46
C GLU A 181 -41.48 -2.91 -32.96
N CYS A 182 -40.27 -3.46 -32.83
CA CYS A 182 -39.90 -4.80 -33.27
C CYS A 182 -40.11 -5.81 -32.14
N HIS A 183 -41.01 -6.76 -32.36
CA HIS A 183 -41.30 -7.83 -31.40
C HIS A 183 -40.10 -8.78 -31.38
N SER A 184 -39.75 -9.33 -30.22
CA SER A 184 -38.64 -10.30 -30.08
C SER A 184 -38.71 -11.50 -31.06
N LYS A 185 -39.91 -11.80 -31.58
CA LYS A 185 -40.16 -12.84 -32.60
C LYS A 185 -39.58 -12.50 -33.97
N ASP A 186 -39.51 -11.22 -34.34
CA ASP A 186 -39.01 -10.79 -35.66
C ASP A 186 -37.52 -11.10 -35.85
N PHE A 187 -36.77 -11.23 -34.74
CA PHE A 187 -35.37 -11.67 -34.74
C PHE A 187 -35.20 -13.19 -34.89
N LEU A 188 -36.21 -13.97 -34.50
CA LEU A 188 -36.19 -15.43 -34.63
C LEU A 188 -36.51 -15.88 -36.06
N ASP A 189 -37.31 -15.11 -36.80
CA ASP A 189 -37.66 -15.46 -38.19
C ASP A 189 -36.50 -15.26 -39.17
N LYS A 190 -35.66 -14.24 -38.97
CA LYS A 190 -34.45 -14.03 -39.81
C LYS A 190 -33.42 -15.15 -39.67
N THR A 191 -33.21 -15.63 -38.44
CA THR A 191 -32.17 -16.63 -38.14
C THR A 191 -32.50 -18.02 -38.70
N ASN A 192 -33.78 -18.37 -38.84
CA ASN A 192 -34.18 -19.64 -39.46
C ASN A 192 -33.84 -19.72 -40.96
N SER A 193 -33.87 -18.60 -41.68
CA SER A 193 -33.55 -18.60 -43.12
C SER A 193 -32.05 -18.84 -43.39
N GLU A 194 -31.17 -18.28 -42.57
CA GLU A 194 -29.71 -18.40 -42.70
C GLU A 194 -29.20 -19.79 -42.24
N LEU A 195 -29.82 -20.39 -41.22
CA LEU A 195 -29.48 -21.73 -40.75
C LEU A 195 -29.85 -22.84 -41.75
N LEU A 196 -30.95 -22.68 -42.50
CA LEU A 196 -31.31 -23.61 -43.58
C LEU A 196 -30.28 -23.57 -44.72
N HIS A 197 -29.81 -22.38 -45.10
CA HIS A 197 -28.85 -22.22 -46.19
C HIS A 197 -27.45 -22.76 -45.82
N SER A 198 -27.05 -22.58 -44.56
CA SER A 198 -25.81 -23.12 -43.98
C SER A 198 -25.81 -24.66 -43.92
N SER A 199 -26.92 -25.27 -43.49
CA SER A 199 -27.03 -26.73 -43.38
C SER A 199 -27.03 -27.44 -44.73
N GLN A 200 -27.64 -26.85 -45.77
CA GLN A 200 -27.59 -27.41 -47.13
C GLN A 200 -26.18 -27.41 -47.72
N LEU A 201 -25.38 -26.36 -47.50
CA LEU A 201 -24.00 -26.28 -47.99
C LEU A 201 -23.08 -27.31 -47.33
N LEU A 202 -23.25 -27.56 -46.03
CA LEU A 202 -22.49 -28.59 -45.30
C LEU A 202 -22.80 -30.00 -45.81
N LEU A 203 -24.07 -30.29 -46.14
CA LEU A 203 -24.48 -31.60 -46.64
C LEU A 203 -23.93 -31.86 -48.05
N VAL A 204 -23.92 -30.85 -48.92
CA VAL A 204 -23.30 -30.93 -50.26
C VAL A 204 -21.79 -31.15 -50.16
N MET A 205 -21.11 -30.45 -49.25
CA MET A 205 -19.66 -30.63 -49.01
C MET A 205 -19.33 -32.05 -48.49
N PHE A 206 -20.15 -32.60 -47.58
CA PHE A 206 -19.97 -33.95 -47.07
C PHE A 206 -20.18 -35.02 -48.16
N VAL A 207 -21.21 -34.87 -48.99
CA VAL A 207 -21.46 -35.79 -50.11
C VAL A 207 -20.33 -35.73 -51.14
N PHE A 208 -19.85 -34.54 -51.51
CA PHE A 208 -18.71 -34.39 -52.41
C PHE A 208 -17.43 -35.02 -51.86
N TYR A 209 -17.15 -34.83 -50.57
CA TYR A 209 -15.99 -35.45 -49.92
C TYR A 209 -16.09 -36.99 -49.93
N TYR A 210 -17.26 -37.54 -49.60
CA TYR A 210 -17.48 -38.98 -49.58
C TYR A 210 -17.37 -39.62 -50.97
N VAL A 211 -17.96 -38.99 -51.99
CA VAL A 211 -17.90 -39.48 -53.37
C VAL A 211 -16.46 -39.45 -53.89
N ASN A 212 -15.72 -38.35 -53.67
CA ASN A 212 -14.31 -38.28 -54.07
C ASN A 212 -13.44 -39.32 -53.35
N CYS A 213 -13.69 -39.55 -52.06
CA CYS A 213 -12.96 -40.55 -51.27
C CYS A 213 -13.27 -41.99 -51.74
N LEU A 214 -14.50 -42.27 -52.18
CA LEU A 214 -14.89 -43.56 -52.73
C LEU A 214 -14.27 -43.80 -54.13
N VAL A 215 -14.27 -42.78 -54.99
CA VAL A 215 -13.65 -42.85 -56.32
C VAL A 215 -12.14 -43.07 -56.21
N ALA A 216 -11.47 -42.39 -55.27
CA ALA A 216 -10.04 -42.58 -55.02
C ALA A 216 -9.69 -44.00 -54.54
N LYS A 217 -10.59 -44.67 -53.81
CA LYS A 217 -10.41 -46.07 -53.36
C LYS A 217 -10.69 -47.11 -54.44
N LEU A 218 -11.46 -46.78 -55.47
CA LEU A 218 -11.78 -47.69 -56.57
C LEU A 218 -10.75 -47.63 -57.72
N LEU A 219 -9.91 -46.60 -57.75
CA LEU A 219 -8.86 -46.37 -58.76
C LEU A 219 -7.45 -46.78 -58.28
N ALA A 220 -7.34 -47.33 -57.07
CA ALA A 220 -6.11 -47.88 -56.49
C ALA A 220 -6.23 -49.39 -56.35
#